data_AF-A0ABD5HSH1-F1
#
_entry.id   AF-A0ABD5HSH1-F1
#
_cell.length_a   1.000
_cell.length_b   1.000
_cell.length_c   1.000
_cell.angle_alpha   90.00
_cell.angle_beta   90.00
_cell.angle_gamma   90.00
#
_symmetry.space_group_name_H-M   'P 1'
#
loop_
_entity.id
_entity.type
_entity.pdbx_description
1 polymer ?
#
loop_
_entity_poly.entity_id
_entity_poly.type
_entity_poly.pdbx_seq_one_letter_code
_entity_poly.pdbx_strand_id
1 'polypeptide(L)' 'MINLLKFVFGLIGSILAIYILITKMYDLLPLMSFFMGLMLFVMGIFDFTENRKITGYTLFLASGFVLFVAVYSFIS' A
#
# COMPACT_ATOMS: atom_id res chain seq x y z
N MET A 1 -1.95 -15.02 -10.26
CA MET A 1 -1.11 -13.83 -10.59
C MET A 1 -1.24 -12.71 -9.56
N ILE A 2 -2.46 -12.29 -9.17
CA ILE A 2 -2.67 -11.21 -8.18
C ILE A 2 -2.00 -11.48 -6.82
N ASN A 3 -2.00 -12.74 -6.33
CA ASN A 3 -1.27 -13.10 -5.09
C ASN A 3 0.25 -12.85 -5.18
N LEU A 4 0.84 -13.02 -6.36
CA LEU A 4 2.26 -12.77 -6.57
C LEU A 4 2.54 -11.26 -6.55
N LEU A 5 1.63 -10.46 -7.12
CA LEU A 5 1.69 -9.00 -7.08
C LEU A 5 1.56 -8.45 -5.65
N LYS A 6 0.64 -8.99 -4.84
CA LYS A 6 0.51 -8.69 -3.40
C LYS A 6 1.81 -8.99 -2.66
N PHE A 7 2.42 -10.14 -2.94
CA PHE A 7 3.66 -10.56 -2.31
C PHE A 7 4.80 -9.60 -2.66
N VAL A 8 4.97 -9.25 -3.93
CA VAL A 8 6.01 -8.31 -4.39
C VAL A 8 5.84 -6.93 -3.74
N PHE A 9 4.62 -6.36 -3.75
CA PHE A 9 4.38 -5.05 -3.13
C PHE A 9 4.58 -5.06 -1.62
N GLY A 10 4.13 -6.13 -0.93
CA GLY A 10 4.35 -6.30 0.50
C GLY A 10 5.82 -6.47 0.88
N LEU A 11 6.61 -7.15 0.04
CA LEU A 11 8.04 -7.37 0.26
C LEU A 11 8.82 -6.07 0.05
N ILE A 12 8.51 -5.29 -0.99
CA ILE A 12 9.09 -3.96 -1.22
C ILE A 12 8.75 -3.02 -0.05
N GLY A 13 7.48 -2.99 0.38
CA GLY A 13 7.05 -2.17 1.52
C GLY A 13 7.76 -2.54 2.82
N SER A 14 7.99 -3.84 3.06
CA SER A 14 8.70 -4.33 4.24
C SER A 14 10.18 -3.95 4.23
N ILE A 15 10.86 -4.06 3.08
CA ILE A 15 12.26 -3.65 2.93
C ILE A 15 12.39 -2.15 3.18
N LEU A 16 11.48 -1.35 2.60
CA LEU A 16 11.45 0.11 2.83
C LEU A 16 11.20 0.44 4.29
N ALA A 17 10.28 -0.26 4.97
CA ALA A 17 10.00 -0.06 6.39
C ALA A 17 11.24 -0.30 7.26
N ILE A 18 11.94 -1.42 7.02
CA ILE A 18 13.18 -1.75 7.73
C ILE A 18 14.25 -0.69 7.45
N TYR A 19 14.41 -0.27 6.19
CA TYR A 19 15.40 0.72 5.80
C TYR A 19 15.15 2.09 6.46
N ILE A 20 13.88 2.54 6.48
CA ILE A 20 13.46 3.78 7.14
C ILE A 20 13.73 3.71 8.64
N LEU A 21 13.42 2.58 9.27
CA LEU A 21 13.58 2.41 10.71
C LEU A 21 15.05 2.43 11.15
N ILE A 22 15.93 1.80 10.37
CA ILE A 22 17.38 1.75 10.62
C ILE A 22 18.01 3.11 10.34
N THR A 23 17.72 3.70 9.18
CA THR A 23 18.36 4.94 8.72
C THR A 23 17.74 6.19 9.35
N LYS A 24 16.58 6.04 10.01
CA LYS A 24 15.74 7.14 10.55
C LYS A 24 15.40 8.22 9.52
N MET A 25 15.39 7.85 8.24
CA MET A 25 15.02 8.73 7.12
C MET A 25 13.51 8.69 6.91
N TYR A 26 12.80 9.48 7.71
CA TYR A 26 11.35 9.57 7.64
C TYR A 26 10.84 10.22 6.33
N ASP A 27 11.72 10.89 5.57
CA ASP A 27 11.40 11.42 4.24
C ASP A 27 10.99 10.33 3.22
N LEU A 28 11.33 9.06 3.51
CA LEU A 28 10.98 7.90 2.69
C LEU A 28 9.68 7.22 3.15
N LEU A 29 9.06 7.64 4.26
CA LEU A 29 7.74 7.13 4.68
C LEU A 29 6.67 7.27 3.59
N PRO A 30 6.54 8.42 2.90
CA PRO A 30 5.55 8.59 1.85
C PRO A 30 5.73 7.56 0.73
N LEU A 31 6.99 7.23 0.39
CA LEU A 31 7.31 6.21 -0.60
C LEU A 31 6.89 4.81 -0.13
N MET A 32 7.12 4.46 1.14
CA MET A 32 6.64 3.21 1.73
C MET A 32 5.12 3.12 1.72
N SER A 33 4.45 4.19 2.16
CA SER A 33 2.98 4.30 2.17
C SER A 33 2.40 4.19 0.76
N PHE A 34 3.07 4.72 -0.26
CA PHE A 34 2.68 4.56 -1.66
C PHE A 34 2.65 3.09 -2.09
N PHE A 35 3.72 2.34 -1.83
CA PHE A 35 3.78 0.91 -2.16
C PHE A 35 2.77 0.07 -1.36
N MET A 36 2.53 0.42 -0.09
CA MET A 36 1.46 -0.21 0.70
C MET A 36 0.07 0.14 0.17
N GLY A 37 -0.17 1.38 -0.28
CA GLY A 37 -1.41 1.80 -0.92
C GLY A 37 -1.71 1.01 -2.19
N LEU A 38 -0.69 0.80 -3.04
CA LEU A 38 -0.81 -0.06 -4.22
C LEU A 38 -1.12 -1.52 -3.85
N MET A 39 -0.50 -2.06 -2.79
CA MET A 39 -0.82 -3.40 -2.29
C MET A 39 -2.29 -3.50 -1.86
N LEU A 40 -2.79 -2.51 -1.11
CA LEU A 40 -4.18 -2.44 -0.65
C LEU A 40 -5.17 -2.34 -1.83
N PHE A 41 -4.81 -1.59 -2.88
CA PHE A 41 -5.62 -1.48 -4.09
C PHE A 41 -5.75 -2.83 -4.81
N VAL A 42 -4.63 -3.53 -4.98
CA VAL A 42 -4.59 -4.88 -5.56
C VAL A 42 -5.35 -5.88 -4.69
N MET A 43 -5.30 -5.73 -3.36
CA MET A 43 -6.13 -6.50 -2.41
C MET A 43 -7.61 -6.22 -2.55
N GLY A 44 -8.02 -4.95 -2.66
CA GLY A 44 -9.41 -4.58 -2.87
C GLY A 44 -10.00 -5.20 -4.13
N ILE A 45 -9.29 -5.12 -5.27
CA ILE A 45 -9.71 -5.74 -6.54
C ILE A 45 -9.86 -7.27 -6.39
N PHE A 46 -8.95 -7.91 -5.67
CA PHE A 46 -9.02 -9.34 -5.42
C PHE A 46 -10.26 -9.74 -4.61
N ASP A 47 -10.52 -9.03 -3.51
CA ASP A 47 -11.67 -9.28 -2.64
C ASP A 47 -13.02 -9.02 -3.36
N PHE A 48 -13.05 -8.07 -4.30
CA PHE A 48 -14.17 -7.88 -5.22
C PHE A 48 -14.40 -9.09 -6.11
N THR A 49 -13.32 -9.74 -6.56
CA THR A 49 -13.38 -10.95 -7.40
C THR A 49 -13.86 -12.17 -6.61
N GLU A 50 -13.58 -12.20 -5.30
CA GLU A 50 -13.90 -13.30 -4.40
C GLU A 50 -15.28 -13.17 -3.71
N ASN A 51 -16.17 -12.33 -4.26
CA ASN A 51 -17.51 -12.01 -3.74
C ASN A 51 -17.54 -11.37 -2.33
N ARG A 52 -16.39 -10.94 -1.78
CA ARG A 52 -16.31 -10.24 -0.50
C ARG A 52 -16.48 -8.74 -0.69
N LYS A 53 -17.72 -8.34 -0.99
CA LYS A 53 -18.06 -6.96 -1.36
C LYS A 53 -17.65 -5.94 -0.28
N ILE A 54 -17.88 -6.24 1.00
CA ILE A 54 -17.59 -5.30 2.11
C ILE A 54 -16.09 -5.05 2.25
N THR A 55 -15.26 -6.10 2.26
CA THR A 55 -13.80 -5.94 2.38
C THR A 55 -13.19 -5.32 1.13
N GLY A 56 -13.71 -5.64 -0.06
CA GLY A 56 -13.31 -4.97 -1.31
C GLY A 56 -13.50 -3.45 -1.25
N TYR A 57 -14.68 -2.98 -0.83
CA TYR A 57 -14.97 -1.55 -0.70
C TYR A 57 -14.09 -0.85 0.35
N THR A 58 -13.88 -1.46 1.52
CA THR A 58 -13.03 -0.86 2.57
C THR A 58 -11.57 -0.81 2.16
N LEU A 59 -11.05 -1.87 1.53
CA LEU A 59 -9.68 -1.90 0.99
C LEU A 59 -9.48 -0.88 -0.13
N PHE A 60 -10.47 -0.72 -1.00
CA PHE A 60 -10.42 0.27 -2.07
C PHE A 60 -10.40 1.71 -1.51
N LEU A 61 -11.29 2.04 -0.57
CA LEU A 61 -11.29 3.33 0.12
C LEU A 61 -10.00 3.58 0.91
N ALA A 62 -9.52 2.57 1.64
CA ALA A 62 -8.26 2.65 2.37
C ALA A 62 -7.08 2.90 1.42
N SER A 63 -7.03 2.22 0.26
CA SER A 63 -5.98 2.44 -0.73
C SER A 63 -5.99 3.86 -1.29
N GLY A 64 -7.18 4.41 -1.59
CA GLY A 64 -7.32 5.78 -2.07
C GLY A 64 -6.84 6.80 -1.04
N PHE A 65 -7.20 6.61 0.23
CA PHE A 65 -6.73 7.47 1.32
C PHE A 65 -5.20 7.38 1.51
N VAL A 66 -4.65 6.16 1.54
CA VAL A 66 -3.21 5.95 1.72
C VAL A 66 -2.40 6.53 0.55
N LEU A 67 -2.88 6.37 -0.68
CA LEU A 67 -2.24 6.97 -1.87
C LEU A 67 -2.32 8.49 -1.84
N PHE A 68 -3.46 9.06 -1.43
CA PHE A 68 -3.61 10.50 -1.27
C PHE A 68 -2.64 11.06 -0.22
N VAL A 69 -2.55 10.42 0.95
CA VAL A 69 -1.61 10.81 2.01
C VAL A 69 -0.17 10.68 1.52
N ALA A 70 0.17 9.60 0.80
CA ALA A 70 1.51 9.41 0.25
C ALA A 70 1.91 10.54 -0.72
N VAL A 71 1.02 10.92 -1.64
CA VAL A 71 1.26 12.01 -2.59
C VAL A 71 1.33 13.36 -1.86
N TYR A 72 0.44 13.61 -0.91
CA TYR A 72 0.41 14.84 -0.14
C TYR A 72 1.69 15.01 0.68
N SER A 73 2.15 13.97 1.38
CA SER A 73 3.39 13.99 2.16
C SER A 73 4.66 14.01 1.31
N PHE A 74 4.58 13.72 0.00
CA PHE A 74 5.71 13.88 -0.90
C PHE A 74 5.82 15.31 -1.46
N ILE A 75 4.71 16.04 -1.51
CA ILE A 75 4.63 17.41 -2.02
C ILE A 75 4.80 18.46 -0.90
N SER A 76 4.33 18.14 0.32
CA SER A 76 4.45 18.98 1.52
C SER A 76 5.81 18.90 2.18
#